data_AF-A0A5E6Q8E2-F1
#
_entry.id   AF-A0A5E6Q8E2-F1
#
_cell.length_a   1.000
_cell.length_b   1.000
_cell.length_c   1.000
_cell.angle_alpha   90.00
_cell.angle_beta   90.00
_cell.angle_gamma   90.00
#
_symmetry.space_group_name_H-M   'P 1'
#
loop_
_entity.id
_entity.type
_entity.pdbx_description
1 polymer ?
#
loop_
_entity_poly.entity_id
_entity_poly.type
_entity_poly.pdbx_seq_one_letter_code
_entity_poly.pdbx_strand_id
1 'polypeptide(L)' 'MNATQSWTVKCDDPEDGSGDIIVNLPPELLKNLGLVLNDVLTIELIDGDIVLKPVRQRRELS' A
#
# COMPACT_ATOMS: atom_id res chain seq x y z
N MET A 1 -16.47 15.48 10.09
CA MET A 1 -15.14 14.97 10.52
C MET A 1 -14.80 13.82 9.60
N ASN A 2 -13.97 14.03 8.58
CA ASN A 2 -13.50 12.92 7.73
C ASN A 2 -12.43 12.18 8.54
N ALA A 3 -12.84 11.11 9.22
CA ALA A 3 -11.91 10.24 9.91
C ALA A 3 -11.00 9.58 8.86
N THR A 4 -9.74 10.00 8.79
CA THR A 4 -8.71 9.28 8.06
C THR A 4 -8.56 7.91 8.72
N GLN A 5 -8.94 6.84 8.02
CA GLN A 5 -8.69 5.49 8.50
C GLN A 5 -7.20 5.20 8.43
N SER A 6 -6.51 5.32 9.56
CA SER A 6 -5.11 4.90 9.74
C SER A 6 -5.06 3.44 10.18
N TRP A 7 -4.17 2.65 9.57
CA TRP A 7 -3.96 1.24 9.92
C TRP A 7 -2.51 1.03 10.34
N THR A 8 -2.30 0.37 11.47
CA THR A 8 -0.97 -0.07 11.90
C THR A 8 -0.75 -1.48 11.39
N VAL A 9 0.27 -1.66 10.56
CA VAL A 9 0.67 -2.95 10.00
C VAL A 9 2.10 -3.27 10.43
N LYS A 10 2.44 -4.55 10.46
CA LYS A 10 3.83 -4.97 10.70
C LYS A 10 4.59 -4.95 9.38
N CYS A 11 5.73 -4.27 9.41
CA CYS A 11 6.75 -4.34 8.38
C CYS A 11 7.68 -5.50 8.74
N ASP A 12 7.80 -6.46 7.85
CA ASP A 12 8.70 -7.60 8.00
C ASP A 12 9.93 -7.36 7.12
N ASP A 13 11.11 -7.44 7.70
CA ASP A 13 12.35 -7.36 6.95
C ASP A 13 12.60 -8.76 6.35
N PRO A 14 12.69 -8.90 5.02
CA PRO A 14 12.94 -10.18 4.39
C PRO A 14 14.35 -10.73 4.68
N GLU A 15 15.22 -9.99 5.38
CA GLU A 15 16.62 -10.30 5.67
C GLU A 15 17.46 -10.69 4.43
N ASP A 16 16.95 -10.38 3.24
CA ASP A 16 17.55 -10.77 1.95
C ASP A 16 18.72 -9.84 1.56
N GLY A 17 18.99 -8.79 2.34
CA GLY A 17 20.07 -7.82 2.07
C GLY A 17 19.80 -6.89 0.89
N SER A 18 18.64 -7.02 0.22
CA SER A 18 18.18 -6.13 -0.86
C SER A 18 17.71 -4.77 -0.34
N GLY A 19 17.31 -4.70 0.94
CA GLY A 19 16.78 -3.47 1.57
C GLY A 19 15.29 -3.22 1.28
N ASP A 20 14.60 -4.23 0.72
CA ASP A 20 13.14 -4.22 0.57
C ASP A 20 12.45 -4.56 1.90
N ILE A 21 11.20 -4.14 2.08
CA ILE A 21 10.42 -4.38 3.29
C ILE A 21 9.08 -4.99 2.87
N ILE A 22 8.69 -6.08 3.53
CA ILE A 22 7.39 -6.72 3.32
C ILE A 22 6.37 -6.04 4.23
N VAL A 23 5.42 -5.31 3.63
CA VAL A 23 4.31 -4.71 4.36
C VAL A 23 3.11 -5.63 4.30
N ASN A 24 2.76 -6.26 5.42
CA ASN A 24 1.59 -7.12 5.51
C ASN A 24 0.30 -6.29 5.59
N LEU A 25 -0.31 -6.04 4.43
CA LEU A 25 -1.61 -5.37 4.35
C LEU A 25 -2.73 -6.38 4.60
N PRO A 26 -3.56 -6.20 5.64
CA PRO A 26 -4.66 -7.12 5.90
C PRO A 26 -5.67 -7.10 4.74
N PRO A 27 -6.30 -8.24 4.42
CA PRO A 27 -7.22 -8.35 3.28
C PRO A 27 -8.43 -7.42 3.41
N GLU A 28 -8.84 -7.08 4.64
CA GLU A 28 -9.90 -6.12 4.91
C GLU A 28 -9.53 -4.70 4.48
N LEU A 29 -8.26 -4.29 4.66
CA LEU A 29 -7.74 -3.00 4.23
C LEU A 29 -7.70 -2.92 2.71
N LEU A 30 -7.21 -3.96 2.04
CA LEU A 30 -7.22 -4.05 0.58
C LEU A 30 -8.65 -3.93 0.03
N LYS A 31 -9.61 -4.64 0.64
CA LYS A 31 -11.03 -4.57 0.27
C LYS A 31 -11.63 -3.18 0.49
N ASN A 32 -11.28 -2.52 1.59
CA ASN A 32 -11.76 -1.17 1.90
C ASN A 32 -11.18 -0.11 0.94
N LEU A 33 -9.93 -0.29 0.50
CA LEU A 33 -9.29 0.53 -0.51
C LEU A 33 -9.74 0.18 -1.94
N GLY A 34 -10.49 -0.92 -2.12
CA GLY A 34 -10.91 -1.42 -3.43
C GLY A 34 -9.77 -1.97 -4.28
N LEU A 35 -8.67 -2.39 -3.63
CA LEU A 35 -7.47 -2.92 -4.27
C LEU A 35 -7.60 -4.42 -4.51
N VAL A 36 -7.06 -4.88 -5.63
CA VAL A 36 -6.94 -6.31 -5.97
C VAL A 36 -5.48 -6.71 -6.13
N LEU A 37 -5.22 -8.02 -6.12
CA LEU A 37 -3.91 -8.56 -6.49
C LEU A 37 -3.50 -8.02 -7.87
N ASN A 38 -2.24 -7.58 -8.00
CA ASN A 38 -1.67 -6.92 -9.18
C ASN A 38 -2.05 -5.44 -9.37
N ASP A 39 -2.76 -4.80 -8.44
CA ASP A 39 -2.82 -3.33 -8.43
C ASP A 39 -1.44 -2.74 -8.13
N VAL A 40 -1.13 -1.64 -8.82
CA VAL A 40 0.10 -0.88 -8.61
C VAL A 40 -0.21 0.25 -7.64
N LEU A 41 0.63 0.38 -6.61
CA LEU A 41 0.52 1.41 -5.59
C LEU A 41 1.79 2.25 -5.63
N THR A 42 1.63 3.57 -5.56
CA THR A 42 2.75 4.46 -5.27
C THR A 42 2.94 4.51 -3.78
N ILE A 43 4.20 4.39 -3.35
CA ILE A 43 4.61 4.50 -1.96
C ILE A 43 5.36 5.84 -1.83
N GLU A 44 4.92 6.69 -0.90
CA GLU A 44 5.57 7.95 -0.59
C GLU A 44 5.83 8.02 0.92
N LEU A 45 7.03 8.46 1.33
CA LEU A 45 7.34 8.75 2.72
C LEU A 45 7.17 10.26 2.96
N ILE A 46 6.18 10.63 3.77
CA ILE A 46 5.86 12.03 4.08
C ILE A 46 5.88 12.20 5.59
N ASP A 47 6.79 13.02 6.11
CA ASP A 47 6.91 13.30 7.56
C ASP A 47 7.13 12.05 8.45
N GLY A 48 7.64 10.96 7.88
CA GLY A 48 7.81 9.68 8.58
C GLY A 48 6.60 8.73 8.45
N ASP A 49 5.50 9.19 7.85
CA ASP A 49 4.36 8.36 7.50
C ASP A 49 4.52 7.76 6.09
N ILE A 50 4.19 6.47 5.96
CA ILE A 50 4.13 5.79 4.66
C ILE A 50 2.74 6.00 4.07
N VAL A 51 2.67 6.76 2.98
CA VAL A 51 1.45 7.05 2.24
C VAL A 51 1.39 6.15 1.01
N LEU A 52 0.35 5.31 0.97
CA LEU A 52 0.05 4.44 -0.16
C LEU A 52 -1.04 5.07 -1.02
N LYS A 53 -0.75 5.30 -2.30
CA LYS A 53 -1.73 5.83 -3.27
C LYS A 53 -1.96 4.82 -4.40
N PRO A 54 -3.22 4.44 -4.70
CA PRO A 54 -3.52 3.60 -5.86
C PRO A 54 -3.11 4.30 -7.14
N VAL A 55 -2.26 3.65 -7.93
CA VAL A 55 -2.01 4.07 -9.32
C VAL A 55 -3.18 3.56 -10.13
N ARG A 56 -4.12 4.45 -10.44
CA ARG A 56 -5.13 4.16 -11.45
C ARG A 56 -4.41 4.11 -12.80
N GLN A 57 -3.90 2.94 -13.16
CA GLN A 57 -3.43 2.72 -14.52
C GLN A 57 -4.64 2.95 -15.42
N ARG A 58 -4.55 3.98 -16.27
CA ARG A 58 -5.57 4.20 -17.29
C ARG A 58 -5.53 2.94 -18.16
N ARG A 59 -6.51 2.05 -18.04
CA ARG A 59 -6.67 0.96 -19.01
C ARG A 59 -6.90 1.63 -20.35
N GLU A 60 -5.86 1.68 -21.17
CA GLU A 60 -6.03 1.92 -22.60
C GLU A 60 -6.77 0.69 -23.12
N LEU A 61 -8.09 0.82 -23.21
CA LEU A 61 -8.95 -0.14 -23.90
C LEU A 61 -8.55 -0.09 -25.38
N SER A 62 -7.73 -1.02 -25.82
CA SER A 62 -7.56 -1.38 -27.25
C SER A 62 -8.58 -2.42 -27.65
#